data_AF-A0A9W9QTM4-F1
#
_entry.id   AF-A0A9W9QTM4-F1
#
_cell.length_a   1.000
_cell.length_b   1.000
_cell.length_c   1.000
_cell.angle_alpha   90.00
_cell.angle_beta   90.00
_cell.angle_gamma   90.00
#
_symmetry.space_group_name_H-M   'P 1'
#
loop_
_entity.id
_entity.type
_entity.pdbx_description
1 polymer ?
#
loop_
_entity_poly.entity_id
_entity_poly.type
_entity_poly.pdbx_seq_one_letter_code
_entity_poly.pdbx_strand_id
1 'polypeptide(L)'
;MTVVPPRRAGCELTQEIVAKHNTRESCWVVLYGKVYDVTDFLGSHPGGAKIILKLAGQDATEEYDPIHPPGILEEELKPEAFLGTIDPSTVPQAETSSEPQEELEGPPPMENILNLDEMEEVAAKQLSQKAWAYYYSASDDKTSKSFNNQVYRSILLRPRVFVDCTKCELDTTVLGHKLQTPIYVSPAAMARLGHPSGEAGIAEACRKFGAMQIISNNASMTPEQIVKDASPDQIFGWQLYVQIDRKKSETMLARINKLKAIKFIVLTLDAPVPGKREDDERTGMTGRTTAVTSGVKAAERSADDTPNPTEGSGGVGQQLFAGTDPSLSWTKTLAWLATQTDLPIILKGLQTHEDAYLASLHAPQVKGIILSNHGGRAMDTAPPAVHTLLEIRKYCPEVFDKIEVHVDGGIRRGTDAVKALCLGAKSVGLGRAALWGLAAGGVEGVSRTLQSFIGGGFDFRAESTQLSSLDRQLTEARALLGVADGPLPLGVGFITFQPSGFVENAIPILRKHRVAAVWLSFPQADADHEILIQGIREDRDWDVKVFVQVGTVEAAKEAIRQEVDVLVVQGTDAGGHQWARGASLISLLPEVRDYLSTTQNTTTAILAAGGIVDGRGCVAALGLGGYLVPL
;
A
#
# COMPACT_ATOMS: atom_id res chain seq x y z
N MET A 1 48.88 13.75 -36.43
CA MET A 1 48.02 12.67 -36.95
C MET A 1 48.17 11.49 -36.03
N THR A 2 47.26 11.35 -35.08
CA THR A 2 47.14 10.16 -34.22
C THR A 2 45.72 9.67 -34.42
N VAL A 3 45.63 8.46 -34.97
CA VAL A 3 44.43 7.86 -35.53
C VAL A 3 43.50 7.47 -34.39
N VAL A 4 42.34 8.12 -34.31
CA VAL A 4 41.18 7.63 -33.56
C VAL A 4 40.56 6.52 -34.43
N PRO A 5 40.39 5.28 -33.92
CA PRO A 5 39.71 4.24 -34.68
C PRO A 5 38.21 4.59 -34.80
N PRO A 6 37.54 4.16 -35.88
CA PRO A 6 36.17 4.60 -36.17
C PRO A 6 35.17 3.98 -35.21
N ARG A 7 34.22 4.78 -34.73
CA ARG A 7 32.95 4.32 -34.14
C ARG A 7 32.27 3.37 -35.14
N ARG A 8 32.08 2.10 -34.79
CA ARG A 8 31.19 1.20 -35.55
C ARG A 8 29.75 1.56 -35.22
N ALA A 9 29.12 2.29 -36.14
CA ALA A 9 27.67 2.42 -36.17
C ALA A 9 27.06 1.09 -36.68
N GLY A 10 26.07 0.56 -35.95
CA GLY A 10 25.06 -0.34 -36.51
C GLY A 10 25.37 -1.84 -36.66
N CYS A 11 26.19 -2.45 -35.78
CA CYS A 11 26.25 -3.91 -35.70
C CYS A 11 25.25 -4.40 -34.64
N GLU A 12 24.13 -4.98 -35.06
CA GLU A 12 23.32 -5.83 -34.18
C GLU A 12 24.20 -7.01 -33.74
N LEU A 13 24.44 -7.12 -32.43
CA LEU A 13 25.18 -8.22 -31.84
C LEU A 13 24.23 -9.42 -31.68
N THR A 14 24.69 -10.64 -31.88
CA THR A 14 23.86 -11.84 -31.67
C THR A 14 24.19 -12.50 -30.34
N GLN A 15 23.25 -13.27 -29.77
CA GLN A 15 23.53 -14.02 -28.54
C GLN A 15 24.72 -14.97 -28.71
N GLU A 16 24.87 -15.61 -29.87
CA GLU A 16 26.01 -16.49 -30.14
C GLU A 16 27.36 -15.78 -30.05
N ILE A 17 27.40 -14.48 -30.38
CA ILE A 17 28.59 -13.66 -30.21
C ILE A 17 28.78 -13.38 -28.72
N VAL A 18 27.76 -12.90 -28.03
CA VAL A 18 27.83 -12.57 -26.60
C VAL A 18 28.24 -13.79 -25.76
N ALA A 19 27.70 -14.97 -26.06
CA ALA A 19 27.98 -16.23 -25.37
C ALA A 19 29.46 -16.67 -25.41
N LYS A 20 30.24 -16.18 -26.37
CA LYS A 20 31.69 -16.46 -26.46
C LYS A 20 32.50 -15.67 -25.42
N HIS A 21 31.93 -14.61 -24.87
CA HIS A 21 32.57 -13.73 -23.89
C HIS A 21 32.08 -14.09 -22.48
N ASN A 22 32.38 -15.31 -22.06
CA ASN A 22 31.92 -15.91 -20.80
C ASN A 22 33.05 -16.24 -19.81
N THR A 23 34.23 -15.63 -19.96
CA THR A 23 35.41 -15.91 -19.11
C THR A 23 35.89 -14.66 -18.39
N ARG A 24 36.86 -14.80 -17.47
CA ARG A 24 37.43 -13.66 -16.73
C ARG A 24 38.23 -12.72 -17.63
N GLU A 25 38.84 -13.26 -18.67
CA GLU A 25 39.64 -12.54 -19.65
C GLU A 25 38.79 -11.93 -20.76
N SER A 26 37.50 -12.31 -20.85
CA SER A 26 36.54 -11.77 -21.80
C SER A 26 35.11 -12.01 -21.30
N CYS A 27 34.52 -10.97 -20.71
CA CYS A 27 33.23 -11.05 -20.00
C CYS A 27 32.26 -9.98 -20.53
N TRP A 28 31.29 -10.40 -21.33
CA TRP A 28 30.21 -9.54 -21.79
C TRP A 28 28.88 -9.92 -21.13
N VAL A 29 28.00 -8.94 -20.94
CA VAL A 29 26.63 -9.17 -20.42
C VAL A 29 25.63 -8.38 -21.24
N VAL A 30 24.41 -8.89 -21.36
CA VAL A 30 23.29 -8.13 -21.93
C VAL A 30 22.45 -7.56 -20.79
N LEU A 31 22.17 -6.25 -20.85
CA LEU A 31 21.32 -5.54 -19.91
C LEU A 31 20.34 -4.67 -20.69
N TYR A 32 19.04 -4.91 -20.53
CA TYR A 32 17.97 -4.19 -21.24
C TYR A 32 18.18 -4.16 -22.77
N GLY A 33 18.60 -5.30 -23.34
CA GLY A 33 18.89 -5.43 -24.78
C GLY A 33 20.17 -4.73 -25.26
N LYS A 34 21.00 -4.22 -24.36
CA LYS A 34 22.30 -3.60 -24.65
C LYS A 34 23.44 -4.51 -24.20
N VAL A 35 24.46 -4.68 -25.03
CA VAL A 35 25.63 -5.49 -24.73
C VAL A 35 26.74 -4.62 -24.14
N TYR A 36 27.26 -5.03 -22.99
CA TYR A 36 28.34 -4.36 -22.29
C TYR A 36 29.54 -5.28 -22.12
N ASP A 37 30.74 -4.78 -22.45
CA ASP A 37 32.01 -5.38 -22.04
C ASP A 37 32.35 -4.94 -20.62
N VAL A 38 32.23 -5.89 -19.68
CA VAL A 38 32.49 -5.64 -18.25
C VAL A 38 33.80 -6.29 -17.79
N THR A 39 34.65 -6.74 -18.72
CA THR A 39 35.90 -7.46 -18.43
C THR A 39 36.80 -6.67 -17.48
N ASP A 40 37.07 -5.40 -17.80
CA ASP A 40 37.91 -4.52 -16.98
C ASP A 40 37.23 -4.12 -15.66
N PHE A 41 35.90 -4.18 -15.61
CA PHE A 41 35.10 -3.82 -14.44
C PHE A 41 34.97 -4.97 -13.43
N LEU A 42 35.25 -6.22 -13.83
CA LEU A 42 35.16 -7.40 -12.96
C LEU A 42 35.92 -7.22 -11.64
N GLY A 43 37.11 -6.62 -11.69
CA GLY A 43 37.98 -6.43 -10.52
C GLY A 43 37.51 -5.33 -9.56
N SER A 44 36.75 -4.36 -10.06
CA SER A 44 36.25 -3.21 -9.31
C SER A 44 34.77 -3.33 -8.94
N HIS A 45 34.06 -4.34 -9.44
CA HIS A 45 32.64 -4.52 -9.18
C HIS A 45 32.39 -4.70 -7.67
N PRO A 46 31.53 -3.86 -7.05
CA PRO A 46 31.26 -3.91 -5.62
C PRO A 46 30.81 -5.30 -5.15
N GLY A 47 29.94 -6.00 -5.90
CA GLY A 47 29.48 -7.36 -5.59
C GLY A 47 30.52 -8.46 -5.83
N GLY A 48 31.72 -8.13 -6.31
CA GLY A 48 32.77 -9.07 -6.65
C GLY A 48 32.63 -9.68 -8.06
N ALA A 49 33.78 -10.03 -8.65
CA ALA A 49 33.89 -10.55 -10.02
C ALA A 49 33.07 -11.83 -10.27
N LYS A 50 32.96 -12.70 -9.25
CA LYS A 50 32.31 -14.02 -9.39
C LYS A 50 30.82 -13.92 -9.74
N ILE A 51 30.15 -12.84 -9.34
CA ILE A 51 28.71 -12.67 -9.60
C ILE A 51 28.47 -12.34 -11.06
N ILE A 52 29.25 -11.41 -11.61
CA ILE A 52 29.19 -11.06 -13.04
C ILE A 52 29.59 -12.27 -13.88
N LEU A 53 30.64 -13.00 -13.48
CA LEU A 53 31.11 -14.18 -14.22
C LEU A 53 30.08 -15.31 -14.33
N LYS A 54 29.13 -15.42 -13.38
CA LYS A 54 28.04 -16.40 -13.48
C LYS A 54 27.05 -16.08 -14.62
N LEU A 55 26.94 -14.80 -14.98
CA LEU A 55 26.05 -14.30 -16.02
C LEU A 55 26.82 -13.90 -17.30
N ALA A 56 28.13 -14.17 -17.34
CA ALA A 56 28.96 -13.83 -18.47
C ALA A 56 28.49 -14.58 -19.73
N GLY A 57 28.36 -13.84 -20.82
CA GLY A 57 27.83 -14.30 -22.09
C GLY A 57 26.30 -14.47 -22.14
N GLN A 58 25.56 -13.95 -21.16
CA GLN A 58 24.11 -14.12 -21.02
C GLN A 58 23.38 -12.78 -20.87
N ASP A 59 22.05 -12.82 -21.02
CA ASP A 59 21.19 -11.72 -20.56
C ASP A 59 21.09 -11.78 -19.04
N ALA A 60 21.50 -10.69 -18.41
CA ALA A 60 21.61 -10.53 -16.97
C ALA A 60 20.56 -9.55 -16.43
N THR A 61 19.62 -9.09 -17.26
CA THR A 61 18.69 -7.99 -16.92
C THR A 61 17.85 -8.32 -15.69
N GLU A 62 17.30 -9.53 -15.61
CA GLU A 62 16.45 -9.96 -14.49
C GLU A 62 17.21 -10.02 -13.16
N GLU A 63 18.48 -10.43 -13.20
CA GLU A 63 19.35 -10.47 -12.02
C GLU A 63 19.92 -9.09 -11.67
N TYR A 64 20.12 -8.23 -12.66
CA TYR A 64 20.74 -6.92 -12.52
C TYR A 64 19.76 -5.87 -12.01
N ASP A 65 18.61 -5.71 -12.68
CA ASP A 65 17.65 -4.63 -12.44
C ASP A 65 17.23 -4.48 -10.96
N PRO A 66 16.82 -5.54 -10.24
CA PRO A 66 16.33 -5.38 -8.87
C PRO A 66 17.43 -5.00 -7.86
N ILE A 67 18.71 -5.14 -8.22
CA ILE A 67 19.86 -4.95 -7.34
C ILE A 67 20.51 -3.58 -7.57
N HIS A 68 20.51 -3.07 -8.79
CA HIS A 68 21.30 -1.90 -9.19
C HIS A 68 20.42 -0.68 -9.47
N PRO A 69 20.68 0.50 -8.90
CA PRO A 69 19.85 1.69 -9.11
C PRO A 69 19.87 2.15 -10.58
N PRO A 70 18.77 2.76 -11.08
CA PRO A 70 18.74 3.30 -12.44
C PRO A 70 19.86 4.34 -12.65
N GLY A 71 20.53 4.32 -13.81
CA GLY A 71 21.59 5.26 -14.18
C GLY A 71 23.01 4.86 -13.75
N ILE A 72 23.16 3.83 -12.90
CA ILE A 72 24.47 3.43 -12.38
C ILE A 72 25.39 2.82 -13.46
N LEU A 73 24.82 2.26 -14.55
CA LEU A 73 25.62 1.75 -15.67
C LEU A 73 26.37 2.89 -16.37
N GLU A 74 25.68 4.01 -16.58
CA GLU A 74 26.23 5.19 -17.24
C GLU A 74 27.23 5.95 -16.36
N GLU A 75 27.12 5.82 -15.03
CA GLU A 75 28.03 6.44 -14.06
C GLU A 75 29.30 5.61 -13.82
N GLU A 76 29.19 4.29 -13.71
CA GLU A 76 30.29 3.40 -13.30
C GLU A 76 31.04 2.75 -14.47
N LEU A 77 30.39 2.56 -15.62
CA LEU A 77 31.03 1.99 -16.81
C LEU A 77 31.53 3.10 -17.73
N LYS A 78 32.72 2.89 -18.30
CA LYS A 78 33.25 3.80 -19.31
C LYS A 78 32.36 3.74 -20.57
N PRO A 79 32.18 4.84 -21.32
CA PRO A 79 31.36 4.85 -22.54
C PRO A 79 31.77 3.77 -23.56
N GLU A 80 33.05 3.37 -23.57
CA GLU A 80 33.59 2.34 -24.45
C GLU A 80 33.17 0.91 -24.06
N ALA A 81 32.67 0.71 -22.84
CA ALA A 81 32.14 -0.57 -22.39
C ALA A 81 30.82 -0.93 -23.10
N PHE A 82 30.09 0.05 -23.63
CA PHE A 82 28.88 -0.21 -24.41
C PHE A 82 29.25 -0.60 -25.85
N LEU A 83 28.91 -1.84 -26.22
CA LEU A 83 29.30 -2.42 -27.51
C LEU A 83 28.22 -2.31 -28.60
N GLY A 84 26.95 -2.19 -28.20
CA GLY A 84 25.81 -2.12 -29.12
C GLY A 84 24.55 -2.76 -28.55
N THR A 85 23.50 -2.86 -29.37
CA THR A 85 22.25 -3.55 -29.03
C THR A 85 22.26 -4.98 -29.57
N ILE A 86 21.66 -5.91 -28.83
CA ILE A 86 21.52 -7.30 -29.26
C ILE A 86 20.31 -7.45 -30.20
N ASP A 87 20.42 -8.33 -31.20
CA ASP A 87 19.30 -8.77 -32.02
C ASP A 87 18.36 -9.64 -31.16
N PRO A 88 17.13 -9.18 -30.87
CA PRO A 88 16.19 -9.89 -30.02
C PRO A 88 15.83 -11.29 -30.54
N SER A 89 15.95 -11.53 -31.86
CA SER A 89 15.64 -12.83 -32.47
C SER A 89 16.68 -13.91 -32.19
N THR A 90 17.84 -13.54 -31.66
CA THR A 90 18.97 -14.46 -31.41
C THR A 90 19.12 -14.87 -29.95
N VAL A 91 18.40 -14.23 -29.04
CA VAL A 91 18.35 -14.60 -27.61
C VAL A 91 17.57 -15.91 -27.49
N PRO A 92 18.02 -16.93 -26.72
CA PRO A 92 17.31 -18.19 -26.62
C PRO A 92 15.97 -17.89 -25.94
N GLN A 93 14.88 -17.99 -26.69
CA GLN A 93 13.56 -18.02 -26.08
C GLN A 93 13.52 -19.26 -25.19
N ALA A 94 13.28 -19.06 -23.89
CA ALA A 94 12.94 -20.18 -23.02
C ALA A 94 11.83 -20.97 -23.72
N GLU A 95 12.03 -22.28 -23.90
CA GLU A 95 11.00 -23.15 -24.45
C GLU A 95 9.72 -22.98 -23.63
N THR A 96 8.79 -22.21 -24.16
CA THR A 96 7.42 -22.17 -23.69
C THR A 96 6.83 -23.50 -24.10
N SER A 97 6.85 -24.46 -23.18
CA SER A 97 6.01 -25.65 -23.28
C SER A 97 4.58 -25.18 -23.55
N SER A 98 4.11 -25.37 -24.78
CA SER A 98 2.77 -25.06 -25.22
C SER A 98 1.80 -26.08 -24.61
N GLU A 99 1.56 -25.98 -23.30
CA GLU A 99 0.24 -26.28 -22.77
C GLU A 99 -0.70 -25.16 -23.25
N PRO A 100 -2.00 -25.44 -23.47
CA PRO A 100 -2.92 -24.42 -23.92
C PRO A 100 -2.89 -23.27 -22.91
N GLN A 101 -2.36 -22.12 -23.33
CA GLN A 101 -2.52 -20.88 -22.57
C GLN A 101 -4.02 -20.61 -22.51
N GLU A 102 -4.63 -20.89 -21.36
CA GLU A 102 -5.77 -20.11 -20.91
C GLU A 102 -5.39 -18.64 -21.14
N GLU A 103 -6.25 -17.87 -21.79
CA GLU A 103 -6.13 -16.41 -21.84
C GLU A 103 -5.95 -15.95 -20.38
N LEU A 104 -4.71 -15.65 -19.98
CA LEU A 104 -4.43 -15.13 -18.66
C LEU A 104 -5.05 -13.74 -18.64
N GLU A 105 -6.27 -13.64 -18.10
CA GLU A 105 -6.85 -12.38 -17.69
C GLU A 105 -5.75 -11.62 -16.93
N GLY A 106 -5.46 -10.40 -17.41
CA GLY A 106 -4.51 -9.52 -16.73
C GLY A 106 -4.90 -9.32 -15.26
N PRO A 107 -4.00 -8.78 -14.42
CA PRO A 107 -4.34 -8.51 -13.02
C PRO A 107 -5.64 -7.70 -12.96
N PRO A 108 -6.55 -8.01 -12.02
CA PRO A 108 -7.80 -7.28 -11.91
C PRO A 108 -7.52 -5.78 -11.72
N PRO A 109 -8.41 -4.88 -12.19
CA PRO A 109 -8.29 -3.45 -11.92
C PRO A 109 -8.05 -3.20 -10.43
N MET A 110 -7.11 -2.31 -10.10
CA MET A 110 -6.63 -2.11 -8.72
C MET A 110 -7.76 -1.74 -7.75
N GLU A 111 -8.74 -1.00 -8.23
CA GLU A 111 -9.96 -0.61 -7.52
C GLU A 111 -10.88 -1.79 -7.17
N ASN A 112 -10.76 -2.93 -7.88
CA ASN A 112 -11.55 -4.14 -7.63
C ASN A 112 -10.90 -5.04 -6.57
N ILE A 113 -9.65 -4.79 -6.17
CA ILE A 113 -8.99 -5.52 -5.09
C ILE A 113 -9.56 -5.01 -3.77
N LEU A 114 -10.39 -5.80 -3.09
CA LEU A 114 -11.20 -5.35 -1.96
C LEU A 114 -10.48 -5.48 -0.61
N ASN A 115 -9.44 -6.29 -0.54
CA ASN A 115 -8.74 -6.55 0.71
C ASN A 115 -7.30 -7.04 0.52
N LEU A 116 -6.56 -7.17 1.62
CA LEU A 116 -5.16 -7.56 1.60
C LEU A 116 -4.90 -9.03 1.29
N ASP A 117 -5.91 -9.89 1.39
CA ASP A 117 -5.77 -11.30 1.02
C ASP A 117 -5.76 -11.40 -0.53
N GLU A 118 -6.71 -10.72 -1.19
CA GLU A 118 -6.72 -10.56 -2.66
C GLU A 118 -5.46 -9.83 -3.18
N MET A 119 -5.00 -8.79 -2.46
CA MET A 119 -3.76 -8.09 -2.82
C MET A 119 -2.54 -9.02 -2.79
N GLU A 120 -2.47 -9.91 -1.80
CA GLU A 120 -1.41 -10.92 -1.69
C GLU A 120 -1.50 -11.94 -2.83
N GLU A 121 -2.71 -12.35 -3.23
CA GLU A 121 -2.93 -13.26 -4.37
C GLU A 121 -2.52 -12.64 -5.71
N VAL A 122 -2.84 -11.37 -5.95
CA VAL A 122 -2.41 -10.65 -7.16
C VAL A 122 -0.90 -10.49 -7.17
N ALA A 123 -0.30 -10.08 -6.05
CA ALA A 123 1.16 -9.98 -5.92
C ALA A 123 1.85 -11.33 -6.17
N ALA A 124 1.27 -12.44 -5.70
CA ALA A 124 1.83 -13.78 -5.90
C ALA A 124 1.97 -14.16 -7.37
N LYS A 125 1.06 -13.69 -8.23
CA LYS A 125 1.08 -13.95 -9.68
C LYS A 125 2.08 -13.07 -10.42
N GLN A 126 2.42 -11.90 -9.87
CA GLN A 126 3.32 -10.92 -10.50
C GLN A 126 4.79 -11.09 -10.09
N LEU A 127 5.02 -11.59 -8.87
CA LEU A 127 6.36 -11.70 -8.31
C LEU A 127 7.14 -12.86 -8.94
N SER A 128 8.43 -12.65 -9.19
CA SER A 128 9.35 -13.74 -9.45
C SER A 128 9.36 -14.72 -8.27
N GLN A 129 9.66 -15.99 -8.52
CA GLN A 129 9.74 -17.01 -7.47
C GLN A 129 10.68 -16.61 -6.33
N LYS A 130 11.80 -15.94 -6.66
CA LYS A 130 12.78 -15.42 -5.70
C LYS A 130 12.18 -14.31 -4.83
N ALA A 131 11.51 -13.33 -5.45
CA ALA A 131 10.89 -12.22 -4.73
C ALA A 131 9.75 -12.70 -3.83
N TRP A 132 8.91 -13.61 -4.34
CA TRP A 132 7.85 -14.25 -3.56
C TRP A 132 8.41 -15.01 -2.37
N ALA A 133 9.39 -15.90 -2.56
CA ALA A 133 10.01 -16.66 -1.48
C ALA A 133 10.62 -15.74 -0.41
N TYR A 134 11.25 -14.64 -0.82
CA TYR A 134 11.82 -13.67 0.11
C TYR A 134 10.75 -12.92 0.93
N TYR A 135 9.69 -12.41 0.30
CA TYR A 135 8.63 -11.64 0.98
C TYR A 135 7.69 -12.54 1.81
N TYR A 136 7.28 -13.67 1.26
CA TYR A 136 6.32 -14.58 1.89
C TYR A 136 6.91 -15.31 3.09
N SER A 137 8.19 -15.69 3.03
CA SER A 137 8.82 -16.51 4.08
C SER A 137 8.78 -15.89 5.48
N ALA A 138 8.89 -16.79 6.44
CA ALA A 138 8.98 -16.59 7.87
C ALA A 138 9.93 -17.66 8.44
N SER A 139 10.24 -17.57 9.72
CA SER A 139 11.14 -18.51 10.39
C SER A 139 10.49 -19.89 10.53
N ASP A 140 11.29 -20.94 10.33
CA ASP A 140 10.97 -22.33 10.60
C ASP A 140 9.58 -22.72 10.05
N ASP A 141 8.65 -23.12 10.92
CA ASP A 141 7.31 -23.61 10.55
C ASP A 141 6.31 -22.48 10.25
N LYS A 142 6.74 -21.21 10.35
CA LYS A 142 5.92 -20.00 10.12
C LYS A 142 4.76 -19.89 11.11
N THR A 143 4.88 -20.50 12.28
CA THR A 143 3.85 -20.50 13.34
C THR A 143 3.53 -19.08 13.79
N SER A 144 4.55 -18.29 14.15
CA SER A 144 4.39 -16.89 14.57
C SER A 144 3.83 -16.01 13.46
N LYS A 145 4.19 -16.25 12.19
CA LYS A 145 3.59 -15.54 11.06
C LYS A 145 2.08 -15.74 11.01
N SER A 146 1.62 -16.99 11.19
CA SER A 146 0.19 -17.32 11.21
C SER A 146 -0.52 -16.72 12.44
N PHE A 147 0.05 -16.91 13.63
CA PHE A 147 -0.52 -16.44 14.89
C PHE A 147 -0.64 -14.92 14.97
N ASN A 148 0.30 -14.17 14.40
CA ASN A 148 0.25 -12.71 14.33
C ASN A 148 -1.08 -12.20 13.74
N ASN A 149 -1.65 -12.90 12.76
CA ASN A 149 -2.94 -12.54 12.19
C ASN A 149 -4.11 -13.22 12.91
N GLN A 150 -4.00 -14.52 13.20
CA GLN A 150 -5.12 -15.31 13.72
C GLN A 150 -5.65 -14.78 15.05
N VAL A 151 -4.77 -14.31 15.94
CA VAL A 151 -5.14 -13.82 17.28
C VAL A 151 -6.11 -12.64 17.23
N TYR A 152 -6.00 -11.74 16.25
CA TYR A 152 -6.91 -10.60 16.17
C TYR A 152 -8.36 -11.04 15.97
N ARG A 153 -8.60 -12.22 15.36
CA ARG A 153 -9.93 -12.78 15.15
C ARG A 153 -10.59 -13.26 16.45
N SER A 154 -9.81 -13.56 17.50
CA SER A 154 -10.36 -13.94 18.81
C SER A 154 -10.74 -12.73 19.68
N ILE A 155 -10.27 -11.53 19.31
CA ILE A 155 -10.60 -10.27 19.99
C ILE A 155 -11.83 -9.67 19.31
N LEU A 156 -12.94 -9.63 20.04
CA LEU A 156 -14.20 -9.07 19.56
C LEU A 156 -14.35 -7.59 19.99
N LEU A 157 -14.88 -6.76 19.09
CA LEU A 157 -15.26 -5.39 19.40
C LEU A 157 -16.68 -5.35 19.96
N ARG A 158 -16.94 -4.48 20.94
CA ARG A 158 -18.28 -4.19 21.45
C ARG A 158 -18.69 -2.78 20.99
N PRO A 159 -19.31 -2.65 19.80
CA PRO A 159 -19.71 -1.34 19.30
C PRO A 159 -20.70 -0.68 20.27
N ARG A 160 -20.59 0.63 20.44
CA ARG A 160 -21.53 1.42 21.22
C ARG A 160 -22.66 1.89 20.30
N VAL A 161 -23.89 1.78 20.76
CA VAL A 161 -25.08 2.29 20.07
C VAL A 161 -25.44 3.69 20.59
N PHE A 162 -26.18 4.48 19.80
CA PHE A 162 -26.54 5.88 20.09
C PHE A 162 -25.33 6.81 20.32
N VAL A 163 -24.28 6.64 19.52
CA VAL A 163 -23.13 7.56 19.45
C VAL A 163 -23.18 8.27 18.10
N ASP A 164 -23.02 9.60 18.11
CA ASP A 164 -22.86 10.37 16.89
C ASP A 164 -21.49 10.05 16.26
N CYS A 165 -21.54 9.44 15.08
CA CYS A 165 -20.35 9.08 14.30
C CYS A 165 -20.35 9.78 12.93
N THR A 166 -21.09 10.89 12.79
CA THR A 166 -21.10 11.70 11.55
C THR A 166 -19.73 12.28 11.22
N LYS A 167 -18.88 12.48 12.23
CA LYS A 167 -17.46 12.83 12.09
C LYS A 167 -16.61 11.79 12.80
N CYS A 168 -15.70 11.18 12.05
CA CYS A 168 -14.68 10.27 12.56
C CYS A 168 -13.34 10.72 12.01
N GLU A 169 -12.39 11.00 12.91
CA GLU A 169 -11.04 11.44 12.54
C GLU A 169 -10.05 10.32 12.83
N LEU A 170 -9.17 10.05 11.87
CA LEU A 170 -8.07 9.10 11.99
C LEU A 170 -6.74 9.79 12.30
N ASP A 171 -6.74 11.13 12.35
CA ASP A 171 -5.57 11.93 12.67
C ASP A 171 -4.95 11.48 13.99
N THR A 172 -3.63 11.37 14.00
CA THR A 172 -2.85 11.06 15.20
C THR A 172 -1.55 11.82 15.20
N THR A 173 -0.72 11.57 16.21
CA THR A 173 0.64 12.08 16.27
C THR A 173 1.61 10.93 16.47
N VAL A 174 2.84 11.06 15.98
CA VAL A 174 3.97 10.20 16.36
C VAL A 174 5.12 11.11 16.72
N LEU A 175 5.57 11.03 17.97
CA LEU A 175 6.62 11.87 18.54
C LEU A 175 6.38 13.38 18.33
N GLY A 176 5.11 13.79 18.37
CA GLY A 176 4.68 15.18 18.14
C GLY A 176 4.48 15.58 16.68
N HIS A 177 4.84 14.73 15.71
CA HIS A 177 4.54 14.96 14.30
C HIS A 177 3.12 14.51 13.95
N LYS A 178 2.36 15.35 13.23
CA LYS A 178 0.99 15.04 12.83
C LYS A 178 0.96 14.02 11.68
N LEU A 179 0.08 13.03 11.79
CA LEU A 179 -0.27 12.08 10.73
C LEU A 179 -1.78 12.12 10.49
N GLN A 180 -2.22 11.81 9.27
CA GLN A 180 -3.64 11.76 8.89
C GLN A 180 -4.27 10.37 9.08
N THR A 181 -3.45 9.40 9.46
CA THR A 181 -3.86 8.02 9.71
C THR A 181 -2.97 7.38 10.77
N PRO A 182 -3.48 6.47 11.61
CA PRO A 182 -2.67 5.72 12.56
C PRO A 182 -1.94 4.54 11.90
N ILE A 183 -2.02 4.42 10.57
CA ILE A 183 -1.31 3.40 9.80
C ILE A 183 0.06 3.95 9.38
N TYR A 184 1.11 3.15 9.54
CA TYR A 184 2.44 3.44 8.98
C TYR A 184 2.95 2.24 8.19
N VAL A 185 3.90 2.48 7.28
CA VAL A 185 4.62 1.39 6.60
C VAL A 185 5.86 1.04 7.42
N SER A 186 5.89 -0.21 7.93
CA SER A 186 7.01 -0.78 8.67
C SER A 186 8.25 -0.94 7.77
N PRO A 187 9.47 -0.96 8.35
CA PRO A 187 10.68 -1.13 7.55
C PRO A 187 10.70 -2.50 6.88
N ALA A 188 10.66 -2.50 5.56
CA ALA A 188 10.75 -3.68 4.73
C ALA A 188 11.82 -3.46 3.65
N ALA A 189 12.82 -4.33 3.63
CA ALA A 189 13.97 -4.22 2.73
C ALA A 189 13.67 -4.79 1.34
N MET A 190 14.44 -4.35 0.35
CA MET A 190 14.45 -4.87 -1.02
C MET A 190 13.10 -4.71 -1.73
N ALA A 191 12.45 -3.55 -1.64
CA ALA A 191 11.18 -3.28 -2.31
C ALA A 191 11.27 -3.39 -3.85
N ARG A 192 12.46 -3.17 -4.44
CA ARG A 192 12.69 -3.34 -5.88
C ARG A 192 12.65 -4.79 -6.38
N LEU A 193 12.63 -5.78 -5.49
CA LEU A 193 12.29 -7.16 -5.87
C LEU A 193 10.82 -7.28 -6.31
N GLY A 194 9.95 -6.41 -5.80
CA GLY A 194 8.52 -6.42 -6.14
C GLY A 194 8.15 -5.47 -7.27
N HIS A 195 8.79 -4.31 -7.35
CA HIS A 195 8.52 -3.33 -8.40
C HIS A 195 9.66 -2.32 -8.54
N PRO A 196 10.02 -1.87 -9.76
CA PRO A 196 11.14 -0.94 -9.97
C PRO A 196 11.07 0.37 -9.18
N SER A 197 9.87 0.87 -8.86
CA SER A 197 9.67 2.08 -8.05
C SER A 197 10.19 1.96 -6.61
N GLY A 198 10.37 0.74 -6.11
CA GLY A 198 11.01 0.47 -4.82
C GLY A 198 10.42 1.22 -3.63
N GLU A 199 11.29 1.52 -2.66
CA GLU A 199 10.92 2.21 -1.43
C GLU A 199 10.47 3.67 -1.65
N ALA A 200 10.89 4.31 -2.74
CA ALA A 200 10.41 5.66 -3.12
C ALA A 200 8.95 5.63 -3.59
N GLY A 201 8.51 4.58 -4.28
CA GLY A 201 7.10 4.41 -4.63
C GLY A 201 6.20 4.22 -3.41
N ILE A 202 6.71 3.54 -2.38
CA ILE A 202 6.04 3.46 -1.07
C ILE A 202 5.96 4.86 -0.43
N ALA A 203 7.04 5.64 -0.49
CA ALA A 203 7.06 7.01 0.03
C ALA A 203 6.00 7.88 -0.66
N GLU A 204 5.87 7.77 -1.98
CA GLU A 204 4.88 8.50 -2.75
C GLU A 204 3.45 8.15 -2.31
N ALA A 205 3.14 6.86 -2.14
CA ALA A 205 1.84 6.43 -1.65
C ALA A 205 1.57 6.92 -0.23
N CYS A 206 2.53 6.79 0.70
CA CYS A 206 2.41 7.29 2.07
C CYS A 206 2.08 8.80 2.12
N ARG A 207 2.68 9.59 1.23
CA ARG A 207 2.42 11.03 1.11
C ARG A 207 0.95 11.33 0.80
N LYS A 208 0.31 10.56 -0.10
CA LYS A 208 -1.11 10.75 -0.47
C LYS A 208 -2.09 10.56 0.70
N PHE A 209 -1.73 9.74 1.68
CA PHE A 209 -2.58 9.41 2.83
C PHE A 209 -2.11 10.03 4.15
N GLY A 210 -1.08 10.89 4.11
CA GLY A 210 -0.47 11.44 5.32
C GLY A 210 0.03 10.36 6.29
N ALA A 211 0.46 9.22 5.74
CA ALA A 211 1.02 8.08 6.47
C ALA A 211 2.54 8.23 6.61
N MET A 212 3.08 7.64 7.67
CA MET A 212 4.52 7.60 7.93
C MET A 212 5.17 6.38 7.25
N GLN A 213 6.41 6.52 6.78
CA GLN A 213 7.23 5.40 6.34
C GLN A 213 8.46 5.24 7.22
N ILE A 214 8.71 4.03 7.70
CA ILE A 214 9.99 3.68 8.33
C ILE A 214 10.85 3.01 7.27
N ILE A 215 12.00 3.61 6.94
CA ILE A 215 12.91 3.14 5.89
C ILE A 215 13.84 2.08 6.48
N SER A 216 14.01 0.95 5.80
CA SER A 216 14.93 -0.10 6.24
C SER A 216 16.40 0.30 6.05
N ASN A 217 17.27 -0.08 7.00
CA ASN A 217 18.73 -0.03 6.83
C ASN A 217 19.22 -0.80 5.60
N ASN A 218 18.41 -1.77 5.14
CA ASN A 218 18.71 -2.66 4.04
C ASN A 218 17.82 -2.38 2.81
N ALA A 219 17.28 -1.18 2.68
CA ALA A 219 16.48 -0.78 1.53
C ALA A 219 17.23 -0.99 0.19
N SER A 220 16.50 -1.33 -0.87
CA SER A 220 17.05 -1.43 -2.23
C SER A 220 17.43 -0.08 -2.83
N MET A 221 16.98 1.02 -2.22
CA MET A 221 17.30 2.40 -2.62
C MET A 221 18.03 3.12 -1.49
N THR A 222 18.86 4.10 -1.84
CA THR A 222 19.54 4.94 -0.84
C THR A 222 18.55 5.84 -0.09
N PRO A 223 18.87 6.28 1.15
CA PRO A 223 17.98 7.17 1.91
C PRO A 223 17.61 8.43 1.14
N GLU A 224 18.57 9.05 0.45
CA GLU A 224 18.41 10.26 -0.37
C GLU A 224 17.46 10.04 -1.55
N GLN A 225 17.55 8.89 -2.22
CA GLN A 225 16.62 8.55 -3.31
C GLN A 225 15.19 8.40 -2.80
N ILE A 226 15.02 7.81 -1.61
CA ILE A 226 13.69 7.57 -1.03
C ILE A 226 13.04 8.88 -0.56
N VAL A 227 13.81 9.79 0.04
CA VAL A 227 13.29 11.06 0.58
C VAL A 227 13.40 12.22 -0.40
N LYS A 228 13.86 11.99 -1.64
CA LYS A 228 14.16 13.05 -2.63
C LYS A 228 12.99 14.02 -2.83
N ASP A 229 11.78 13.47 -2.98
CA ASP A 229 10.55 14.20 -3.26
C ASP A 229 9.63 14.31 -2.03
N ALA A 230 10.20 14.16 -0.83
CA ALA A 230 9.47 14.27 0.42
C ALA A 230 8.86 15.67 0.58
N SER A 231 7.56 15.74 0.89
CA SER A 231 6.95 17.01 1.30
C SER A 231 7.44 17.44 2.69
N PRO A 232 7.39 18.73 3.03
CA PRO A 232 7.85 19.23 4.34
C PRO A 232 7.21 18.53 5.54
N ASP A 233 5.95 18.10 5.38
CA ASP A 233 5.14 17.46 6.42
C ASP A 233 5.22 15.93 6.39
N GLN A 234 5.89 15.34 5.38
CA GLN A 234 6.05 13.89 5.30
C GLN A 234 7.06 13.38 6.32
N ILE A 235 6.68 12.33 7.03
CA ILE A 235 7.44 11.81 8.17
C ILE A 235 8.11 10.49 7.81
N PHE A 236 9.42 10.44 8.02
CA PHE A 236 10.22 9.24 7.86
C PHE A 236 10.90 8.84 9.17
N GLY A 237 10.90 7.54 9.47
CA GLY A 237 11.81 6.94 10.45
C GLY A 237 12.95 6.21 9.74
N TRP A 238 14.14 6.17 10.34
CA TRP A 238 15.23 5.33 9.84
C TRP A 238 15.42 4.11 10.73
N GLN A 239 15.20 2.92 10.17
CA GLN A 239 15.52 1.68 10.86
C GLN A 239 17.03 1.45 10.87
N LEU A 240 17.59 1.21 12.04
CA LEU A 240 19.02 0.94 12.26
C LEU A 240 19.25 -0.54 12.56
N TYR A 241 20.18 -1.14 11.83
CA TYR A 241 20.89 -2.35 12.25
C TYR A 241 22.32 -1.97 12.59
N VAL A 242 22.66 -2.08 13.86
CA VAL A 242 24.03 -1.89 14.32
C VAL A 242 24.92 -2.99 13.74
N GLN A 243 26.01 -2.61 13.10
CA GLN A 243 27.00 -3.50 12.50
C GLN A 243 28.12 -3.82 13.50
N ILE A 244 28.71 -5.01 13.37
CA ILE A 244 29.90 -5.45 14.12
C ILE A 244 31.04 -4.45 13.89
N ASP A 245 31.26 -4.06 12.63
CA ASP A 245 32.07 -2.89 12.31
C ASP A 245 31.26 -1.62 12.64
N ARG A 246 31.48 -1.14 13.86
CA ARG A 246 30.75 0.00 14.41
C ARG A 246 30.87 1.25 13.54
N LYS A 247 32.00 1.43 12.86
CA LYS A 247 32.28 2.60 12.02
C LYS A 247 31.32 2.71 10.84
N LYS A 248 30.85 1.57 10.29
CA LYS A 248 29.82 1.55 9.24
C LYS A 248 28.50 2.14 9.75
N SER A 249 28.12 1.78 10.99
CA SER A 249 26.91 2.32 11.64
C SER A 249 27.04 3.83 11.92
N GLU A 250 28.19 4.28 12.39
CA GLU A 250 28.48 5.70 12.68
C GLU A 250 28.44 6.55 11.40
N THR A 251 29.01 6.03 10.31
CA THR A 251 28.99 6.69 8.99
C THR A 251 27.57 6.82 8.47
N MET A 252 26.76 5.76 8.56
CA MET A 252 25.35 5.80 8.18
C MET A 252 24.58 6.79 9.06
N LEU A 253 24.72 6.74 10.39
CA LEU A 253 24.03 7.69 11.28
C LEU A 253 24.40 9.15 10.97
N ALA A 254 25.68 9.44 10.68
CA ALA A 254 26.10 10.77 10.26
C ALA A 254 25.47 11.21 8.94
N ARG A 255 25.19 10.28 8.01
CA ARG A 255 24.44 10.54 6.77
C ARG A 255 22.97 10.81 7.07
N ILE A 256 22.33 9.95 7.86
CA ILE A 256 20.91 10.07 8.24
C ILE A 256 20.63 11.37 8.99
N ASN A 257 21.51 11.80 9.91
CA ASN A 257 21.37 13.06 10.65
C ASN A 257 21.34 14.31 9.75
N LYS A 258 21.83 14.23 8.50
CA LYS A 258 21.78 15.33 7.53
C LYS A 258 20.43 15.41 6.81
N LEU A 259 19.64 14.35 6.83
CA LEU A 259 18.36 14.25 6.12
C LEU A 259 17.22 14.72 7.01
N LYS A 260 16.83 15.99 6.86
CA LYS A 260 15.76 16.62 7.66
C LYS A 260 14.40 15.92 7.58
N ALA A 261 14.14 15.14 6.53
CA ALA A 261 12.92 14.36 6.37
C ALA A 261 12.84 13.20 7.38
N ILE A 262 13.98 12.69 7.85
CA ILE A 262 14.06 11.62 8.85
C ILE A 262 13.96 12.24 10.24
N LYS A 263 12.95 11.82 10.99
CA LYS A 263 12.56 12.44 12.27
C LYS A 263 12.98 11.65 13.50
N PHE A 264 13.27 10.35 13.35
CA PHE A 264 13.65 9.47 14.46
C PHE A 264 14.38 8.23 13.96
N ILE A 265 15.11 7.58 14.86
CA ILE A 265 15.80 6.31 14.61
C ILE A 265 14.99 5.17 15.23
N VAL A 266 14.85 4.08 14.49
CA VAL A 266 14.20 2.84 14.91
C VAL A 266 15.26 1.74 15.08
N LEU A 267 15.76 1.55 16.30
CA LEU A 267 16.75 0.52 16.60
C LEU A 267 16.06 -0.85 16.66
N THR A 268 16.40 -1.74 15.73
CA THR A 268 15.81 -3.09 15.67
C THR A 268 16.60 -4.08 16.53
N LEU A 269 15.91 -4.79 17.42
CA LEU A 269 16.50 -5.66 18.45
C LEU A 269 16.09 -7.13 18.33
N ASP A 270 15.06 -7.46 17.56
CA ASP A 270 14.49 -8.81 17.44
C ASP A 270 15.25 -9.74 16.48
N ALA A 271 16.28 -9.25 15.80
CA ALA A 271 17.05 -10.02 14.82
C ALA A 271 18.58 -9.91 15.03
N PRO A 272 19.10 -10.31 16.21
CA PRO A 272 20.54 -10.33 16.46
C PRO A 272 21.25 -11.40 15.62
N VAL A 273 20.51 -12.41 15.18
CA VAL A 273 20.92 -13.41 14.19
C VAL A 273 19.84 -13.53 13.11
N PRO A 274 20.19 -13.90 11.87
CA PRO A 274 19.20 -14.12 10.82
C PRO A 274 18.25 -15.28 11.21
N GLY A 275 16.95 -15.08 11.06
CA GLY A 275 15.97 -16.15 11.20
C GLY A 275 16.10 -17.21 10.09
N LYS A 276 15.71 -18.45 10.39
CA LYS A 276 15.77 -19.59 9.49
C LYS A 276 14.60 -19.58 8.51
N ARG A 277 14.78 -19.00 7.32
CA ARG A 277 13.67 -18.76 6.37
C ARG A 277 13.71 -19.76 5.23
N GLU A 278 13.09 -20.91 5.43
CA GLU A 278 13.27 -22.08 4.56
C GLU A 278 12.85 -21.87 3.10
N ASP A 279 11.75 -21.13 2.83
CA ASP A 279 11.36 -20.86 1.43
C ASP A 279 12.44 -20.03 0.70
N ASP A 280 12.98 -19.02 1.38
CA ASP A 280 14.01 -18.12 0.85
C ASP A 280 15.32 -18.88 0.64
N GLU A 281 15.75 -19.67 1.63
CA GLU A 281 16.97 -20.48 1.54
C GLU A 281 16.89 -21.54 0.45
N ARG A 282 15.71 -22.15 0.23
CA ARG A 282 15.51 -23.14 -0.83
C ARG A 282 15.74 -22.54 -2.21
N THR A 283 15.34 -21.29 -2.46
CA THR A 283 15.67 -20.61 -3.73
C THR A 283 17.18 -20.47 -3.91
N GLY A 284 17.90 -20.19 -2.82
CA GLY A 284 19.37 -20.15 -2.76
C GLY A 284 20.07 -21.47 -3.11
N MET A 285 19.45 -22.61 -2.81
CA MET A 285 20.00 -23.95 -3.01
C MET A 285 19.80 -24.50 -4.42
N THR A 286 18.88 -23.94 -5.21
CA THR A 286 18.61 -24.38 -6.60
C THR A 286 19.66 -23.93 -7.63
N GLY A 287 20.74 -23.28 -7.19
CA GLY A 287 21.88 -22.89 -8.06
C GLY A 287 21.64 -21.67 -8.96
N ARG A 288 20.42 -21.11 -8.98
CA ARG A 288 20.02 -19.95 -9.81
C ARG A 288 20.19 -18.58 -9.15
N THR A 289 20.82 -18.49 -7.98
CA THR A 289 20.92 -17.23 -7.22
C THR A 289 22.27 -16.54 -7.34
N THR A 290 22.25 -15.34 -7.92
CA THR A 290 23.24 -14.29 -7.73
C THR A 290 23.21 -13.76 -6.29
N ALA A 291 24.35 -13.33 -5.75
CA ALA A 291 24.36 -12.69 -4.43
C ALA A 291 23.59 -11.37 -4.49
N VAL A 292 22.79 -11.09 -3.46
CA VAL A 292 21.90 -9.93 -3.42
C VAL A 292 22.49 -8.92 -2.44
N THR A 293 22.86 -7.74 -2.94
CA THR A 293 23.30 -6.60 -2.12
C THR A 293 22.21 -5.53 -2.14
N SER A 294 21.86 -4.97 -0.99
CA SER A 294 20.93 -3.83 -0.96
C SER A 294 21.59 -2.58 -1.54
N GLY A 295 20.81 -1.68 -2.15
CA GLY A 295 21.34 -0.42 -2.70
C GLY A 295 22.05 0.41 -1.64
N VAL A 296 21.58 0.36 -0.39
CA VAL A 296 22.28 0.97 0.76
C VAL A 296 23.67 0.39 0.96
N LYS A 297 23.80 -0.95 1.07
CA LYS A 297 25.10 -1.60 1.29
C LYS A 297 26.03 -1.44 0.09
N ALA A 298 25.48 -1.41 -1.13
CA ALA A 298 26.26 -1.19 -2.35
C ALA A 298 26.95 0.19 -2.33
N ALA A 299 26.23 1.23 -1.91
CA ALA A 299 26.76 2.59 -1.78
C ALA A 299 27.78 2.78 -0.63
N GLU A 300 27.94 1.79 0.25
CA GLU A 300 28.87 1.81 1.38
C GLU A 300 30.16 1.01 1.15
N ARG A 301 30.26 0.23 0.07
CA ARG A 301 31.45 -0.59 -0.19
C ARG A 301 32.66 0.29 -0.48
N SER A 302 33.77 0.02 0.21
CA SER A 302 35.07 0.63 -0.09
C SER A 302 35.94 -0.32 -0.92
N ALA A 303 36.95 0.19 -1.61
CA ALA A 303 37.86 -0.61 -2.44
C ALA A 303 38.62 -1.71 -1.66
N ASP A 304 38.70 -1.60 -0.32
CA ASP A 304 39.39 -2.53 0.57
C ASP A 304 38.46 -3.59 1.22
N ASP A 305 37.14 -3.55 0.99
CA ASP A 305 36.21 -4.56 1.53
C ASP A 305 36.42 -5.91 0.80
N THR A 306 37.03 -6.90 1.46
CA THR A 306 37.19 -8.24 0.91
C THR A 306 35.87 -9.01 0.90
N PRO A 307 35.45 -9.62 -0.24
CA PRO A 307 34.23 -10.41 -0.33
C PRO A 307 34.27 -11.61 0.63
N ASN A 308 33.21 -11.79 1.42
CA ASN A 308 33.11 -12.85 2.41
C ASN A 308 33.05 -14.23 1.71
N PRO A 309 33.74 -15.28 2.19
CA PRO A 309 33.77 -16.60 1.52
C PRO A 309 32.40 -17.28 1.35
N THR A 310 31.39 -16.83 2.09
CA THR A 310 30.00 -17.29 2.06
C THR A 310 29.08 -16.43 1.19
N GLU A 311 29.59 -15.36 0.55
CA GLU A 311 28.82 -14.52 -0.38
C GLU A 311 28.25 -15.37 -1.52
N GLY A 312 26.92 -15.42 -1.62
CA GLY A 312 26.17 -16.19 -2.61
C GLY A 312 25.70 -17.58 -2.14
N SER A 313 25.89 -17.94 -0.87
CA SER A 313 25.26 -19.11 -0.24
C SER A 313 24.15 -18.67 0.73
N GLY A 314 23.00 -19.34 0.70
CA GLY A 314 21.84 -19.01 1.55
C GLY A 314 20.82 -18.04 0.91
N GLY A 315 19.69 -17.86 1.58
CA GLY A 315 18.59 -17.00 1.12
C GLY A 315 18.92 -15.50 1.22
N VAL A 316 18.14 -14.64 0.57
CA VAL A 316 18.35 -13.18 0.54
C VAL A 316 18.47 -12.58 1.94
N GLY A 317 17.70 -13.07 2.92
CA GLY A 317 17.74 -12.49 4.28
C GLY A 317 19.00 -12.83 5.04
N GLN A 318 19.50 -14.07 4.93
CA GLN A 318 20.76 -14.43 5.57
C GLN A 318 21.88 -13.48 5.11
N GLN A 319 21.88 -13.12 3.82
CA GLN A 319 22.84 -12.18 3.24
C GLN A 319 22.65 -10.74 3.76
N LEU A 320 21.40 -10.28 3.91
CA LEU A 320 21.11 -8.92 4.42
C LEU A 320 21.45 -8.73 5.90
N PHE A 321 21.35 -9.78 6.72
CA PHE A 321 21.66 -9.75 8.16
C PHE A 321 23.14 -10.10 8.47
N ALA A 322 23.91 -10.51 7.48
CA ALA A 322 25.35 -10.69 7.65
C ALA A 322 26.01 -9.36 8.08
N GLY A 323 26.77 -9.41 9.18
CA GLY A 323 27.47 -8.26 9.76
C GLY A 323 26.72 -7.53 10.88
N THR A 324 25.46 -7.87 11.15
CA THR A 324 24.70 -7.31 12.29
C THR A 324 25.32 -7.72 13.63
N ASP A 325 25.42 -6.79 14.56
CA ASP A 325 26.01 -6.98 15.89
C ASP A 325 25.02 -7.65 16.86
N PRO A 326 25.29 -8.89 17.33
CA PRO A 326 24.43 -9.58 18.28
C PRO A 326 24.65 -9.14 19.74
N SER A 327 25.62 -8.26 20.02
CA SER A 327 26.06 -7.92 21.38
C SER A 327 25.35 -6.70 22.01
N LEU A 328 24.25 -6.26 21.41
CA LEU A 328 23.53 -5.07 21.85
C LEU A 328 23.02 -5.24 23.28
N SER A 329 23.17 -4.19 24.09
CA SER A 329 22.68 -4.16 25.47
C SER A 329 22.14 -2.77 25.81
N TRP A 330 21.18 -2.70 26.73
CA TRP A 330 20.56 -1.46 27.20
C TRP A 330 21.61 -0.39 27.54
N THR A 331 22.59 -0.75 28.38
CA THR A 331 23.58 0.21 28.89
C THR A 331 24.57 0.66 27.83
N LYS A 332 25.18 -0.25 27.07
CA LYS A 332 26.26 0.11 26.13
C LYS A 332 25.70 0.71 24.85
N THR A 333 24.65 0.11 24.29
CA THR A 333 24.12 0.51 22.99
C THR A 333 23.46 1.87 23.05
N LEU A 334 22.62 2.15 24.06
CA LEU A 334 21.95 3.45 24.17
C LEU A 334 22.94 4.57 24.49
N ALA A 335 23.92 4.33 25.36
CA ALA A 335 24.99 5.30 25.64
C ALA A 335 25.79 5.62 24.38
N TRP A 336 26.17 4.62 23.58
CA TRP A 336 26.83 4.86 22.30
C TRP A 336 25.92 5.62 21.33
N LEU A 337 24.66 5.22 21.16
CA LEU A 337 23.75 5.85 20.20
C LEU A 337 23.50 7.33 20.53
N ALA A 338 23.48 7.70 21.82
CA ALA A 338 23.42 9.09 22.27
C ALA A 338 24.60 9.95 21.79
N THR A 339 25.77 9.34 21.53
CA THR A 339 26.95 10.06 21.00
C THR A 339 26.87 10.26 19.49
N GLN A 340 25.96 9.54 18.80
CA GLN A 340 25.89 9.51 17.34
C GLN A 340 24.72 10.31 16.77
N THR A 341 23.65 10.55 17.54
CA THR A 341 22.47 11.27 17.06
C THR A 341 21.67 11.89 18.21
N ASP A 342 21.08 13.06 17.94
CA ASP A 342 20.10 13.71 18.82
C ASP A 342 18.65 13.36 18.45
N LEU A 343 18.44 12.58 17.38
CA LEU A 343 17.12 12.15 16.97
C LEU A 343 16.49 11.22 18.03
N PRO A 344 15.17 11.32 18.27
CA PRO A 344 14.45 10.40 19.14
C PRO A 344 14.68 8.93 18.77
N ILE A 345 14.77 8.06 19.77
CA ILE A 345 14.94 6.62 19.58
C ILE A 345 13.61 5.90 19.82
N ILE A 346 13.23 5.06 18.86
CA ILE A 346 12.20 4.04 19.00
C ILE A 346 12.88 2.67 18.99
N LEU A 347 12.57 1.81 19.97
CA LEU A 347 13.09 0.44 19.99
C LEU A 347 12.08 -0.51 19.33
N LYS A 348 12.50 -1.24 18.30
CA LYS A 348 11.65 -2.21 17.59
C LYS A 348 12.03 -3.64 17.92
N GLY A 349 11.02 -4.48 18.13
CA GLY A 349 11.22 -5.92 18.34
C GLY A 349 10.99 -6.38 19.77
N LEU A 350 10.35 -5.54 20.60
CA LEU A 350 9.99 -5.89 21.96
C LEU A 350 8.84 -6.89 21.93
N GLN A 351 8.96 -7.96 22.72
CA GLN A 351 8.04 -9.09 22.71
C GLN A 351 7.51 -9.44 24.11
N THR A 352 7.96 -8.70 25.14
CA THR A 352 7.57 -8.90 26.55
C THR A 352 7.22 -7.56 27.19
N HIS A 353 6.39 -7.58 28.24
CA HIS A 353 6.06 -6.38 29.00
C HIS A 353 7.22 -5.93 29.91
N GLU A 354 8.10 -6.85 30.32
CA GLU A 354 9.31 -6.54 31.07
C GLU A 354 10.26 -5.66 30.27
N ASP A 355 10.49 -5.98 28.99
CA ASP A 355 11.33 -5.16 28.11
C ASP A 355 10.68 -3.81 27.82
N ALA A 356 9.34 -3.76 27.71
CA ALA A 356 8.61 -2.51 27.55
C ALA A 356 8.74 -1.61 28.79
N TYR A 357 8.67 -2.21 29.97
CA TYR A 357 8.92 -1.50 31.23
C TYR A 357 10.35 -0.97 31.28
N LEU A 358 11.37 -1.78 30.98
CA LEU A 358 12.77 -1.36 30.91
C LEU A 358 12.98 -0.22 29.92
N ALA A 359 12.41 -0.31 28.71
CA ALA A 359 12.47 0.77 27.72
C ALA A 359 11.93 2.10 28.28
N SER A 360 10.84 2.06 29.05
CA SER A 360 10.25 3.26 29.65
C SER A 360 11.16 3.95 30.68
N LEU A 361 12.10 3.22 31.29
CA LEU A 361 13.09 3.76 32.23
C LEU A 361 14.21 4.55 31.52
N HIS A 362 14.34 4.40 30.20
CA HIS A 362 15.33 5.08 29.38
C HIS A 362 14.80 6.36 28.70
N ALA A 363 13.61 6.82 29.07
CA ALA A 363 13.17 8.18 28.75
C ALA A 363 14.11 9.21 29.42
N PRO A 364 14.43 10.35 28.77
CA PRO A 364 13.82 10.86 27.55
C PRO A 364 14.49 10.39 26.25
N GLN A 365 15.58 9.61 26.27
CA GLN A 365 16.28 9.20 25.05
C GLN A 365 15.44 8.23 24.21
N VAL A 366 14.88 7.20 24.85
CA VAL A 366 13.88 6.32 24.25
C VAL A 366 12.53 7.00 24.35
N LYS A 367 11.90 7.26 23.20
CA LYS A 367 10.60 7.94 23.10
C LYS A 367 9.47 7.01 22.68
N GLY A 368 9.78 5.84 22.16
CA GLY A 368 8.77 4.86 21.81
C GLY A 368 9.31 3.44 21.66
N ILE A 369 8.37 2.50 21.54
CA ILE A 369 8.64 1.09 21.27
C ILE A 369 7.73 0.58 20.15
N ILE A 370 8.19 -0.36 19.34
CA ILE A 370 7.38 -1.13 18.41
C ILE A 370 7.35 -2.58 18.88
N LEU A 371 6.19 -3.02 19.33
CA LEU A 371 5.94 -4.43 19.66
C LEU A 371 5.89 -5.22 18.35
N SER A 372 6.82 -6.16 18.20
CA SER A 372 7.07 -6.84 16.92
C SER A 372 7.86 -8.12 17.16
N ASN A 373 7.54 -9.18 16.40
CA ASN A 373 8.38 -10.38 16.25
C ASN A 373 8.94 -10.47 14.82
N HIS A 374 9.21 -9.32 14.21
CA HIS A 374 9.67 -9.20 12.84
C HIS A 374 8.70 -9.77 11.78
N GLY A 375 7.40 -9.81 12.07
CA GLY A 375 6.41 -10.45 11.19
C GLY A 375 6.59 -11.97 11.09
N GLY A 376 7.10 -12.59 12.16
CA GLY A 376 7.42 -14.02 12.27
C GLY A 376 8.70 -14.43 11.55
N ARG A 377 9.65 -13.52 11.32
CA ARG A 377 10.85 -13.75 10.50
C ARG A 377 12.16 -13.89 11.29
N ALA A 378 12.08 -13.78 12.61
CA ALA A 378 13.23 -13.94 13.50
C ALA A 378 13.14 -15.25 14.28
N MET A 379 12.42 -15.25 15.40
CA MET A 379 12.16 -16.43 16.22
C MET A 379 10.76 -16.98 15.91
N ASP A 380 10.65 -18.25 15.51
CA ASP A 380 9.34 -18.90 15.42
C ASP A 380 8.82 -19.29 16.81
N THR A 381 7.50 -19.44 16.94
CA THR A 381 6.75 -19.59 18.20
C THR A 381 6.78 -18.38 19.15
N ALA A 382 7.40 -17.27 18.73
CA ALA A 382 7.30 -15.98 19.38
C ALA A 382 5.85 -15.45 19.44
N PRO A 383 5.47 -14.72 20.51
CA PRO A 383 4.11 -14.25 20.71
C PRO A 383 3.71 -13.17 19.69
N PRO A 384 2.42 -13.06 19.34
CA PRO A 384 1.89 -11.91 18.63
C PRO A 384 2.02 -10.60 19.41
N ALA A 385 2.32 -9.50 18.72
CA ALA A 385 2.48 -8.18 19.33
C ALA A 385 1.27 -7.73 20.19
N VAL A 386 0.04 -8.12 19.81
CA VAL A 386 -1.17 -7.80 20.59
C VAL A 386 -1.20 -8.48 21.96
N HIS A 387 -0.57 -9.64 22.13
CA HIS A 387 -0.42 -10.27 23.45
C HIS A 387 0.49 -9.44 24.34
N THR A 388 1.64 -9.00 23.82
CA THR A 388 2.54 -8.10 24.55
C THR A 388 1.83 -6.78 24.91
N LEU A 389 0.98 -6.25 24.03
CA LEU A 389 0.18 -5.06 24.32
C LEU A 389 -0.82 -5.28 25.48
N LEU A 390 -1.47 -6.45 25.51
CA LEU A 390 -2.33 -6.87 26.63
C LEU A 390 -1.56 -7.05 27.93
N GLU A 391 -0.35 -7.62 27.86
CA GLU A 391 0.54 -7.76 29.01
C GLU A 391 0.94 -6.40 29.58
N ILE A 392 1.37 -5.44 28.75
CA ILE A 392 1.71 -4.08 29.21
C ILE A 392 0.51 -3.44 29.90
N ARG A 393 -0.69 -3.54 29.32
CA ARG A 393 -1.94 -3.03 29.93
C ARG A 393 -2.22 -3.63 31.30
N LYS A 394 -1.86 -4.90 31.51
CA LYS A 394 -2.13 -5.63 32.75
C LYS A 394 -1.05 -5.41 33.81
N TYR A 395 0.22 -5.41 33.42
CA TYR A 395 1.35 -5.54 34.33
C TYR A 395 2.16 -4.25 34.50
N CYS A 396 2.22 -3.39 33.49
CA CYS A 396 2.99 -2.14 33.53
C CYS A 396 2.32 -0.99 32.73
N PRO A 397 1.07 -0.62 33.01
CA PRO A 397 0.33 0.39 32.25
C PRO A 397 1.00 1.78 32.26
N GLU A 398 1.86 2.08 33.23
CA GLU A 398 2.64 3.32 33.31
C GLU A 398 3.62 3.51 32.16
N VAL A 399 3.89 2.47 31.35
CA VAL A 399 4.68 2.60 30.10
C VAL A 399 4.02 3.59 29.15
N PHE A 400 2.69 3.56 29.04
CA PHE A 400 1.92 4.45 28.14
C PHE A 400 2.01 5.93 28.50
N ASP A 401 2.35 6.25 29.77
CA ASP A 401 2.52 7.63 30.23
C ASP A 401 3.91 8.20 29.94
N LYS A 402 4.88 7.33 29.61
CA LYS A 402 6.30 7.71 29.47
C LYS A 402 6.79 7.71 28.02
N ILE A 403 6.34 6.76 27.23
CA ILE A 403 6.78 6.53 25.84
C ILE A 403 5.62 6.09 24.95
N GLU A 404 5.72 6.36 23.65
CA GLU A 404 4.73 5.90 22.68
C GLU A 404 4.87 4.39 22.41
N VAL A 405 3.75 3.68 22.34
CA VAL A 405 3.72 2.24 22.03
C VAL A 405 3.11 2.05 20.65
N HIS A 406 3.83 1.46 19.72
CA HIS A 406 3.37 1.10 18.39
C HIS A 406 3.38 -0.42 18.24
N VAL A 407 2.66 -0.95 17.26
CA VAL A 407 2.68 -2.39 16.97
C VAL A 407 2.86 -2.64 15.48
N ASP A 408 3.44 -3.79 15.12
CA ASP A 408 3.34 -4.34 13.77
C ASP A 408 3.21 -5.86 13.79
N GLY A 409 3.02 -6.45 12.60
CA GLY A 409 2.93 -7.91 12.42
C GLY A 409 1.49 -8.42 12.38
N GLY A 410 1.08 -8.96 11.23
CA GLY A 410 -0.19 -9.68 11.08
C GLY A 410 -1.45 -8.82 10.93
N ILE A 411 -1.34 -7.48 10.95
CA ILE A 411 -2.44 -6.56 10.66
C ILE A 411 -2.89 -6.74 9.21
N ARG A 412 -4.16 -7.13 8.99
CA ARG A 412 -4.73 -7.32 7.65
C ARG A 412 -6.06 -6.60 7.40
N ARG A 413 -6.74 -6.13 8.45
CA ARG A 413 -8.02 -5.41 8.36
C ARG A 413 -8.00 -4.15 9.22
N GLY A 414 -8.82 -3.17 8.86
CA GLY A 414 -9.06 -1.98 9.69
C GLY A 414 -9.50 -2.31 11.12
N THR A 415 -10.23 -3.40 11.32
CA THR A 415 -10.62 -3.87 12.65
C THR A 415 -9.44 -4.38 13.49
N ASP A 416 -8.38 -4.92 12.87
CA ASP A 416 -7.15 -5.30 13.58
C ASP A 416 -6.44 -4.05 14.10
N ALA A 417 -6.36 -3.02 13.25
CA ALA A 417 -5.83 -1.72 13.62
C ALA A 417 -6.61 -1.12 14.80
N VAL A 418 -7.94 -1.02 14.69
CA VAL A 418 -8.81 -0.48 15.75
C VAL A 418 -8.62 -1.23 17.07
N LYS A 419 -8.52 -2.57 17.05
CA LYS A 419 -8.27 -3.37 18.26
C LYS A 419 -6.97 -2.98 18.95
N ALA A 420 -5.88 -2.84 18.19
CA ALA A 420 -4.60 -2.41 18.74
C ALA A 420 -4.65 -0.98 19.30
N LEU A 421 -5.32 -0.06 18.61
CA LEU A 421 -5.49 1.32 19.06
C LEU A 421 -6.31 1.40 20.35
N CYS A 422 -7.41 0.64 20.46
CA CYS A 422 -8.19 0.54 21.71
C CYS A 422 -7.36 0.00 22.88
N LEU A 423 -6.39 -0.86 22.59
CA LEU A 423 -5.45 -1.40 23.59
C LEU A 423 -4.28 -0.44 23.89
N GLY A 424 -4.26 0.77 23.33
CA GLY A 424 -3.29 1.81 23.65
C GLY A 424 -2.12 1.95 22.69
N ALA A 425 -2.11 1.19 21.58
CA ALA A 425 -1.15 1.48 20.52
C ALA A 425 -1.42 2.87 19.94
N LYS A 426 -0.37 3.63 19.66
CA LYS A 426 -0.41 4.96 19.03
C LYS A 426 -0.59 4.87 17.52
N SER A 427 0.02 3.85 16.90
CA SER A 427 -0.08 3.54 15.48
C SER A 427 0.22 2.06 15.21
N VAL A 428 -0.17 1.58 14.03
CA VAL A 428 -0.01 0.19 13.59
C VAL A 428 0.73 0.09 12.25
N GLY A 429 1.64 -0.86 12.16
CA GLY A 429 2.58 -1.00 11.05
C GLY A 429 2.20 -2.05 10.03
N LEU A 430 2.34 -1.70 8.75
CA LEU A 430 2.17 -2.60 7.61
C LEU A 430 3.54 -2.93 7.00
N GLY A 431 3.92 -4.21 7.02
CA GLY A 431 5.12 -4.70 6.35
C GLY A 431 4.79 -5.31 4.98
N ARG A 432 4.51 -6.62 4.96
CA ARG A 432 4.19 -7.37 3.73
C ARG A 432 3.07 -6.74 2.92
N ALA A 433 2.03 -6.20 3.56
CA ALA A 433 0.91 -5.58 2.86
C ALA A 433 1.35 -4.45 1.91
N ALA A 434 2.29 -3.60 2.33
CA ALA A 434 2.83 -2.56 1.45
C ALA A 434 3.66 -3.15 0.30
N LEU A 435 4.42 -4.21 0.54
CA LEU A 435 5.17 -4.91 -0.51
C LEU A 435 4.25 -5.62 -1.51
N TRP A 436 3.15 -6.21 -1.05
CA TRP A 436 2.12 -6.82 -1.90
C TRP A 436 1.44 -5.76 -2.77
N GLY A 437 1.03 -4.63 -2.18
CA GLY A 437 0.53 -3.49 -2.94
C GLY A 437 1.51 -3.02 -4.01
N LEU A 438 2.79 -2.87 -3.64
CA LEU A 438 3.82 -2.45 -4.56
C LEU A 438 4.01 -3.45 -5.72
N ALA A 439 4.02 -4.74 -5.42
CA ALA A 439 4.16 -5.78 -6.44
C ALA A 439 2.93 -5.92 -7.35
N ALA A 440 1.73 -5.71 -6.80
CA ALA A 440 0.49 -5.84 -7.56
C ALA A 440 0.27 -4.69 -8.56
N GLY A 441 0.72 -3.48 -8.26
CA GLY A 441 0.55 -2.34 -9.16
C GLY A 441 1.29 -1.08 -8.77
N GLY A 442 2.51 -1.21 -8.26
CA GLY A 442 3.38 -0.08 -7.93
C GLY A 442 2.76 0.87 -6.90
N VAL A 443 2.90 2.17 -7.13
CA VAL A 443 2.40 3.23 -6.23
C VAL A 443 0.89 3.11 -6.01
N GLU A 444 0.12 2.76 -7.04
CA GLU A 444 -1.34 2.64 -6.95
C GLU A 444 -1.76 1.42 -6.12
N GLY A 445 -1.02 0.32 -6.17
CA GLY A 445 -1.31 -0.83 -5.31
C GLY A 445 -0.96 -0.58 -3.84
N VAL A 446 0.10 0.19 -3.55
CA VAL A 446 0.35 0.66 -2.16
C VAL A 446 -0.73 1.63 -1.72
N SER A 447 -1.17 2.53 -2.61
CA SER A 447 -2.26 3.46 -2.33
C SER A 447 -3.56 2.72 -2.01
N ARG A 448 -3.89 1.67 -2.79
CA ARG A 448 -5.03 0.80 -2.53
C ARG A 448 -4.91 0.03 -1.20
N THR A 449 -3.71 -0.42 -0.87
CA THR A 449 -3.39 -1.05 0.41
C THR A 449 -3.72 -0.11 1.57
N LEU A 450 -3.27 1.15 1.53
CA LEU A 450 -3.54 2.13 2.57
C LEU A 450 -5.02 2.54 2.62
N GLN A 451 -5.66 2.73 1.47
CA GLN A 451 -7.09 3.03 1.36
C GLN A 451 -7.95 1.96 2.02
N SER A 452 -7.55 0.67 1.96
CA SER A 452 -8.28 -0.43 2.59
C SER A 452 -8.39 -0.35 4.13
N PHE A 453 -7.62 0.54 4.78
CA PHE A 453 -7.67 0.79 6.22
C PHE A 453 -8.35 2.10 6.62
N ILE A 454 -8.57 3.00 5.65
CA ILE A 454 -9.19 4.31 5.87
C ILE A 454 -10.64 4.14 5.42
N GLY A 455 -11.59 4.36 6.34
CA GLY A 455 -12.99 3.90 6.23
C GLY A 455 -13.64 4.08 4.86
N GLY A 456 -14.44 3.09 4.46
CA GLY A 456 -15.14 3.07 3.17
C GLY A 456 -16.15 4.19 3.04
N GLY A 457 -15.88 5.09 2.10
CA GLY A 457 -16.76 6.11 1.55
C GLY A 457 -16.28 6.44 0.14
N PHE A 458 -17.17 6.93 -0.72
CA PHE A 458 -16.76 7.38 -2.05
C PHE A 458 -15.99 8.70 -1.90
N ASP A 459 -14.70 8.71 -2.25
CA ASP A 459 -13.83 9.88 -2.09
C ASP A 459 -14.06 10.87 -3.25
N PHE A 460 -14.61 12.04 -2.94
CA PHE A 460 -14.87 13.10 -3.92
C PHE A 460 -13.78 14.18 -3.97
N ARG A 461 -12.58 13.98 -3.38
CA ARG A 461 -11.46 14.93 -3.55
C ARG A 461 -10.94 14.92 -4.98
N ALA A 462 -10.39 16.03 -5.46
CA ALA A 462 -9.96 16.19 -6.86
C ALA A 462 -8.92 15.14 -7.31
N GLU A 463 -8.12 14.62 -6.38
CA GLU A 463 -7.07 13.63 -6.62
C GLU A 463 -7.56 12.18 -6.47
N SER A 464 -8.88 11.98 -6.30
CA SER A 464 -9.47 10.67 -6.06
C SER A 464 -9.36 9.75 -7.27
N THR A 465 -8.75 8.58 -7.04
CA THR A 465 -8.73 7.48 -8.02
C THR A 465 -10.13 6.93 -8.28
N GLN A 466 -11.07 7.09 -7.34
CA GLN A 466 -12.45 6.65 -7.51
C GLN A 466 -13.23 7.55 -8.48
N LEU A 467 -12.98 8.86 -8.47
CA LEU A 467 -13.51 9.78 -9.49
C LEU A 467 -12.96 9.47 -10.88
N SER A 468 -11.65 9.20 -10.96
CA SER A 468 -11.01 8.78 -12.21
C SER A 468 -11.60 7.47 -12.73
N SER A 469 -11.89 6.51 -11.84
CA SER A 469 -12.56 5.25 -12.18
C SER A 469 -14.00 5.46 -12.65
N LEU A 470 -14.76 6.35 -12.00
CA LEU A 470 -16.12 6.72 -12.43
C LEU A 470 -16.11 7.28 -13.87
N ASP A 471 -15.20 8.20 -14.19
CA ASP A 471 -15.07 8.76 -15.54
C ASP A 471 -14.75 7.67 -16.58
N ARG A 472 -13.85 6.75 -16.24
CA ARG A 472 -13.48 5.62 -17.10
C ARG A 472 -14.66 4.67 -17.32
N GLN A 473 -15.36 4.26 -16.25
CA GLN A 473 -16.51 3.36 -16.33
C GLN A 473 -17.66 3.94 -17.15
N LEU A 474 -17.93 5.25 -17.03
CA LEU A 474 -18.95 5.90 -17.87
C LEU A 474 -18.52 5.98 -19.35
N THR A 475 -17.23 6.14 -19.61
CA THR A 475 -16.66 6.07 -20.98
C THR A 475 -16.85 4.66 -21.56
N GLU A 476 -16.50 3.62 -20.79
CA GLU A 476 -16.68 2.22 -21.18
C GLU A 476 -18.15 1.90 -21.41
N ALA A 477 -19.04 2.32 -20.50
CA ALA A 477 -20.48 2.12 -20.63
C ALA A 477 -21.05 2.79 -21.88
N ARG A 478 -20.58 4.00 -22.22
CA ARG A 478 -20.95 4.69 -23.45
C ARG A 478 -20.56 3.90 -24.69
N ALA A 479 -19.35 3.34 -24.72
CA ALA A 479 -18.88 2.50 -25.81
C ALA A 479 -19.72 1.21 -25.93
N LEU A 480 -19.98 0.53 -24.81
CA LEU A 480 -20.78 -0.70 -24.76
C LEU A 480 -22.23 -0.50 -25.22
N LEU A 481 -22.83 0.64 -24.87
CA LEU A 481 -24.20 0.99 -25.27
C LEU A 481 -24.28 1.60 -26.68
N GLY A 482 -23.14 1.81 -27.37
CA GLY A 482 -23.09 2.38 -28.72
C GLY A 482 -23.56 3.84 -28.80
N VAL A 483 -23.46 4.61 -27.72
CA VAL A 483 -23.97 5.99 -27.66
C VAL A 483 -22.87 6.97 -28.07
N ALA A 484 -22.82 7.33 -29.35
CA ALA A 484 -21.80 8.24 -29.88
C ALA A 484 -21.89 9.67 -29.31
N ASP A 485 -23.10 10.25 -29.31
CA ASP A 485 -23.39 11.60 -28.81
C ASP A 485 -24.72 11.60 -28.03
N GLY A 486 -24.90 12.58 -27.13
CA GLY A 486 -26.16 12.77 -26.39
C GLY A 486 -26.21 12.07 -25.01
N PRO A 487 -27.40 12.05 -24.37
CA PRO A 487 -27.58 11.52 -23.02
C PRO A 487 -27.17 10.05 -22.92
N LEU A 488 -26.37 9.72 -21.91
CA LEU A 488 -26.06 8.34 -21.57
C LEU A 488 -27.24 7.77 -20.76
N PRO A 489 -27.95 6.71 -21.23
CA PRO A 489 -29.18 6.22 -20.61
C PRO A 489 -28.89 5.38 -19.36
N LEU A 490 -28.07 5.93 -18.46
CA LEU A 490 -27.66 5.33 -17.20
C LEU A 490 -27.92 6.32 -16.06
N GLY A 491 -28.34 5.77 -14.93
CA GLY A 491 -28.37 6.48 -13.66
C GLY A 491 -27.13 6.17 -12.84
N VAL A 492 -26.57 7.17 -12.16
CA VAL A 492 -25.46 6.98 -11.22
C VAL A 492 -25.95 7.27 -9.80
N GLY A 493 -25.78 6.31 -8.90
CA GLY A 493 -26.22 6.43 -7.51
C GLY A 493 -25.09 6.69 -6.53
N PHE A 494 -25.36 7.56 -5.56
CA PHE A 494 -24.43 7.96 -4.51
C PHE A 494 -25.06 7.79 -3.14
N ILE A 495 -24.29 7.20 -2.22
CA ILE A 495 -24.62 7.17 -0.79
C ILE A 495 -24.10 8.47 -0.18
N THR A 496 -25.00 9.40 0.13
CA THR A 496 -24.68 10.80 0.44
C THR A 496 -24.48 11.08 1.94
N PHE A 497 -23.88 10.16 2.71
CA PHE A 497 -23.61 10.40 4.13
C PHE A 497 -22.63 11.58 4.36
N GLN A 498 -21.69 11.78 3.42
CA GLN A 498 -20.70 12.87 3.42
C GLN A 498 -20.36 13.31 1.98
N PRO A 499 -21.11 14.25 1.38
CA PRO A 499 -20.94 14.63 -0.02
C PRO A 499 -19.89 15.75 -0.25
N SER A 500 -18.92 15.94 0.67
CA SER A 500 -17.91 17.01 0.55
C SER A 500 -17.06 16.82 -0.70
N GLY A 501 -16.97 17.85 -1.57
CA GLY A 501 -16.28 17.77 -2.86
C GLY A 501 -17.12 17.21 -4.02
N PHE A 502 -18.36 16.79 -3.76
CA PHE A 502 -19.25 16.22 -4.80
C PHE A 502 -19.54 17.22 -5.92
N VAL A 503 -19.90 18.45 -5.55
CA VAL A 503 -20.27 19.49 -6.52
C VAL A 503 -19.09 19.87 -7.39
N GLU A 504 -17.92 20.03 -6.77
CA GLU A 504 -16.70 20.49 -7.43
C GLU A 504 -16.09 19.41 -8.33
N ASN A 505 -16.18 18.13 -7.94
CA ASN A 505 -15.37 17.08 -8.56
C ASN A 505 -16.19 15.92 -9.18
N ALA A 506 -17.36 15.56 -8.64
CA ALA A 506 -18.19 14.49 -9.21
C ALA A 506 -19.12 15.00 -10.32
N ILE A 507 -19.80 16.12 -10.10
CA ILE A 507 -20.76 16.68 -11.07
C ILE A 507 -20.11 16.96 -12.43
N PRO A 508 -18.90 17.52 -12.55
CA PRO A 508 -18.26 17.72 -13.85
C PRO A 508 -18.11 16.42 -14.66
N ILE A 509 -17.83 15.28 -13.99
CA ILE A 509 -17.72 13.97 -14.64
C ILE A 509 -19.10 13.49 -15.11
N LEU A 510 -20.11 13.58 -14.26
CA LEU A 510 -21.49 13.20 -14.60
C LEU A 510 -22.03 14.02 -15.77
N ARG A 511 -21.75 15.33 -15.77
CA ARG A 511 -22.12 16.29 -16.81
C ARG A 511 -21.37 16.02 -18.12
N LYS A 512 -20.06 15.76 -18.06
CA LYS A 512 -19.24 15.33 -19.21
C LYS A 512 -19.87 14.13 -19.93
N HIS A 513 -20.38 13.17 -19.17
CA HIS A 513 -21.03 11.97 -19.72
C HIS A 513 -22.53 12.12 -19.98
N ARG A 514 -23.15 13.25 -19.61
CA ARG A 514 -24.58 13.52 -19.73
C ARG A 514 -25.43 12.33 -19.24
N VAL A 515 -25.14 11.83 -18.04
CA VAL A 515 -25.92 10.72 -17.46
C VAL A 515 -27.39 11.12 -17.32
N ALA A 516 -28.29 10.17 -17.56
CA ALA A 516 -29.74 10.42 -17.59
C ALA A 516 -30.33 10.64 -16.19
N ALA A 517 -29.70 10.08 -15.15
CA ALA A 517 -30.15 10.26 -13.78
C ALA A 517 -29.01 10.30 -12.77
N VAL A 518 -29.23 11.03 -11.67
CA VAL A 518 -28.38 11.02 -10.48
C VAL A 518 -29.24 10.66 -9.28
N TRP A 519 -28.83 9.64 -8.54
CA TRP A 519 -29.56 9.12 -7.38
C TRP A 519 -28.81 9.48 -6.09
N LEU A 520 -29.45 10.27 -5.24
CA LEU A 520 -28.96 10.70 -3.94
C LEU A 520 -29.65 9.87 -2.86
N SER A 521 -28.92 8.90 -2.29
CA SER A 521 -29.45 7.93 -1.33
C SER A 521 -28.82 8.09 0.05
N PHE A 522 -29.56 7.65 1.07
CA PHE A 522 -29.13 7.66 2.48
C PHE A 522 -28.55 9.01 2.96
N PRO A 523 -29.34 10.10 2.91
CA PRO A 523 -28.95 11.35 3.54
C PRO A 523 -28.64 11.19 5.05
N GLN A 524 -28.07 12.21 5.70
CA GLN A 524 -28.21 12.30 7.17
C GLN A 524 -29.69 12.59 7.51
N ALA A 525 -30.13 12.34 8.75
CA ALA A 525 -31.53 12.53 9.14
C ALA A 525 -32.05 13.98 8.95
N ASP A 526 -31.11 14.92 8.83
CA ASP A 526 -31.25 16.36 8.59
C ASP A 526 -30.44 16.83 7.36
N ALA A 527 -29.91 15.93 6.53
CA ALA A 527 -29.09 16.34 5.40
C ALA A 527 -29.95 17.09 4.39
N ASP A 528 -29.54 18.33 4.17
CA ASP A 528 -30.02 19.17 3.11
C ASP A 528 -29.31 18.80 1.80
N HIS A 529 -30.08 18.28 0.84
CA HIS A 529 -29.58 17.99 -0.50
C HIS A 529 -29.59 19.20 -1.42
N GLU A 530 -30.04 20.38 -0.96
CA GLU A 530 -30.22 21.59 -1.79
C GLU A 530 -28.96 21.90 -2.60
N ILE A 531 -27.80 21.92 -1.94
CA ILE A 531 -26.51 22.22 -2.58
C ILE A 531 -26.18 21.21 -3.69
N LEU A 532 -26.45 19.92 -3.46
CA LEU A 532 -26.17 18.86 -4.44
C LEU A 532 -27.12 18.96 -5.63
N ILE A 533 -28.41 19.15 -5.37
CA ILE A 533 -29.45 19.25 -6.40
C ILE A 533 -29.24 20.52 -7.24
N GLN A 534 -28.94 21.65 -6.60
CA GLN A 534 -28.62 22.90 -7.29
C GLN A 534 -27.36 22.76 -8.13
N GLY A 535 -26.30 22.12 -7.62
CA GLY A 535 -25.10 21.83 -8.40
C GLY A 535 -25.36 20.95 -9.62
N ILE A 536 -26.22 19.94 -9.47
CA ILE A 536 -26.60 19.05 -10.59
C ILE A 536 -27.39 19.85 -11.64
N ARG A 537 -28.31 20.70 -11.20
CA ARG A 537 -29.18 21.50 -12.08
C ARG A 537 -28.57 22.80 -12.58
N GLU A 538 -27.34 23.14 -12.19
CA GLU A 538 -26.65 24.37 -12.63
C GLU A 538 -26.59 24.47 -14.16
N ASP A 539 -26.35 23.34 -14.83
CA ASP A 539 -26.41 23.21 -16.28
C ASP A 539 -27.85 22.92 -16.73
N ARG A 540 -28.52 23.95 -17.28
CA ARG A 540 -29.90 23.85 -17.76
C ARG A 540 -30.05 23.04 -19.05
N ASP A 541 -28.95 22.82 -19.79
CA ASP A 541 -28.95 22.02 -21.02
C ASP A 541 -28.76 20.52 -20.75
N TRP A 542 -28.44 20.14 -19.51
CA TRP A 542 -28.36 18.76 -19.06
C TRP A 542 -29.72 18.29 -18.55
N ASP A 543 -30.48 17.57 -19.39
CA ASP A 543 -31.75 16.94 -19.02
C ASP A 543 -31.53 15.71 -18.12
N VAL A 544 -31.06 15.98 -16.90
CA VAL A 544 -30.81 14.99 -15.86
C VAL A 544 -32.01 14.88 -14.93
N LYS A 545 -32.36 13.64 -14.58
CA LYS A 545 -33.34 13.35 -13.54
C LYS A 545 -32.67 13.16 -12.19
N VAL A 546 -33.14 13.88 -11.19
CA VAL A 546 -32.64 13.77 -9.81
C VAL A 546 -33.58 12.87 -9.03
N PHE A 547 -33.03 11.80 -8.46
CA PHE A 547 -33.73 10.87 -7.60
C PHE A 547 -33.25 11.09 -6.16
N VAL A 548 -34.17 11.28 -5.22
CA VAL A 548 -33.82 11.44 -3.79
C VAL A 548 -34.52 10.38 -2.95
N GLN A 549 -33.74 9.63 -2.18
CA GLN A 549 -34.29 8.69 -1.21
C GLN A 549 -34.72 9.40 0.07
N VAL A 550 -35.95 9.13 0.50
CA VAL A 550 -36.55 9.73 1.70
C VAL A 550 -37.11 8.66 2.62
N GLY A 551 -36.90 8.85 3.93
CA GLY A 551 -37.42 7.96 4.99
C GLY A 551 -38.42 8.60 5.94
N THR A 552 -38.71 9.89 5.75
CA THR A 552 -39.65 10.66 6.56
C THR A 552 -40.47 11.58 5.65
N VAL A 553 -41.67 11.96 6.10
CA VAL A 553 -42.50 12.92 5.38
C VAL A 553 -41.78 14.26 5.26
N GLU A 554 -41.07 14.72 6.29
CA GLU A 554 -40.37 16.00 6.27
C GLU A 554 -39.24 16.04 5.23
N ALA A 555 -38.45 14.96 5.11
CA ALA A 555 -37.44 14.84 4.06
C ALA A 555 -38.09 14.84 2.66
N ALA A 556 -39.27 14.23 2.51
CA ALA A 556 -40.03 14.33 1.26
C ALA A 556 -40.46 15.77 0.95
N LYS A 557 -40.93 16.54 1.95
CA LYS A 557 -41.30 17.95 1.75
C LYS A 557 -40.11 18.80 1.29
N GLU A 558 -38.95 18.60 1.91
CA GLU A 558 -37.71 19.30 1.55
C GLU A 558 -37.30 18.97 0.12
N ALA A 559 -37.20 17.68 -0.23
CA ALA A 559 -36.86 17.27 -1.59
C ALA A 559 -37.85 17.78 -2.66
N ILE A 560 -39.15 17.88 -2.33
CA ILE A 560 -40.16 18.48 -3.21
C ILE A 560 -39.92 20.00 -3.39
N ARG A 561 -39.59 20.73 -2.32
CA ARG A 561 -39.24 22.15 -2.40
C ARG A 561 -38.00 22.39 -3.28
N GLN A 562 -37.13 21.40 -3.37
CA GLN A 562 -35.93 21.41 -4.19
C GLN A 562 -36.16 20.90 -5.63
N GLU A 563 -37.42 20.73 -6.05
CA GLU A 563 -37.81 20.33 -7.41
C GLU A 563 -37.17 19.00 -7.88
N VAL A 564 -37.16 18.00 -6.99
CA VAL A 564 -36.75 16.64 -7.32
C VAL A 564 -37.69 16.00 -8.35
N ASP A 565 -37.14 15.25 -9.32
CA ASP A 565 -37.93 14.54 -10.32
C ASP A 565 -38.56 13.27 -9.74
N VAL A 566 -37.82 12.56 -8.88
CA VAL A 566 -38.25 11.28 -8.32
C VAL A 566 -37.96 11.18 -6.84
N LEU A 567 -39.00 10.90 -6.06
CA LEU A 567 -38.88 10.51 -4.65
C LEU A 567 -38.82 9.00 -4.54
N VAL A 568 -37.77 8.49 -3.92
CA VAL A 568 -37.65 7.09 -3.53
C VAL A 568 -38.04 6.97 -2.06
N VAL A 569 -39.32 6.70 -1.83
CA VAL A 569 -39.89 6.54 -0.50
C VAL A 569 -39.51 5.17 0.02
N GLN A 570 -38.59 5.15 0.97
CA GLN A 570 -38.05 3.91 1.52
C GLN A 570 -38.35 3.80 3.01
N GLY A 571 -39.02 2.72 3.39
CA GLY A 571 -39.31 2.42 4.80
C GLY A 571 -38.14 1.79 5.56
N THR A 572 -38.26 1.71 6.90
CA THR A 572 -37.29 1.00 7.76
C THR A 572 -37.18 -0.49 7.46
N ASP A 573 -38.22 -1.05 6.83
CA ASP A 573 -38.27 -2.45 6.38
C ASP A 573 -37.20 -2.80 5.33
N ALA A 574 -36.49 -1.81 4.78
CA ALA A 574 -35.34 -1.97 3.88
C ALA A 574 -34.02 -2.35 4.59
N GLY A 575 -34.07 -2.99 5.76
CA GLY A 575 -32.86 -3.40 6.50
C GLY A 575 -32.28 -2.31 7.43
N GLY A 576 -33.09 -1.36 7.90
CA GLY A 576 -32.69 -0.42 8.95
C GLY A 576 -31.79 0.74 8.51
N HIS A 577 -31.62 0.94 7.20
CA HIS A 577 -30.89 2.09 6.65
C HIS A 577 -31.62 3.44 6.77
N GLN A 578 -32.86 3.42 7.25
CA GLN A 578 -33.66 4.60 7.55
C GLN A 578 -33.67 4.79 9.07
N TRP A 579 -33.26 5.98 9.50
CA TRP A 579 -32.78 6.34 10.85
C TRP A 579 -33.74 6.01 12.01
N ALA A 580 -33.33 6.26 13.25
CA ALA A 580 -34.06 5.95 14.51
C ALA A 580 -35.51 6.47 14.63
N ARG A 581 -36.01 7.27 13.67
CA ARG A 581 -37.37 7.82 13.59
C ARG A 581 -38.13 7.42 12.31
N GLY A 582 -37.59 6.51 11.50
CA GLY A 582 -38.22 6.10 10.24
C GLY A 582 -39.50 5.28 10.46
N ALA A 583 -40.42 5.37 9.51
CA ALA A 583 -41.64 4.56 9.49
C ALA A 583 -41.48 3.36 8.53
N SER A 584 -42.32 2.33 8.71
CA SER A 584 -42.49 1.26 7.72
C SER A 584 -42.94 1.85 6.39
N LEU A 585 -42.59 1.21 5.27
CA LEU A 585 -42.99 1.66 3.94
C LEU A 585 -44.52 1.82 3.86
N ILE A 586 -45.26 0.89 4.47
CA ILE A 586 -46.73 0.86 4.43
C ILE A 586 -47.35 2.08 5.11
N SER A 587 -46.68 2.67 6.10
CA SER A 587 -47.13 3.89 6.77
C SER A 587 -46.61 5.15 6.09
N LEU A 588 -45.34 5.14 5.65
CA LEU A 588 -44.68 6.31 5.09
C LEU A 588 -45.24 6.69 3.72
N LEU A 589 -45.47 5.71 2.85
CA LEU A 589 -45.84 5.94 1.46
C LEU A 589 -47.17 6.69 1.29
N PRO A 590 -48.27 6.32 2.00
CA PRO A 590 -49.51 7.09 1.96
C PRO A 590 -49.35 8.53 2.43
N GLU A 591 -48.60 8.77 3.51
CA GLU A 591 -48.43 10.13 4.05
C GLU A 591 -47.66 11.04 3.09
N VAL A 592 -46.61 10.51 2.45
CA VAL A 592 -45.85 11.24 1.41
C VAL A 592 -46.75 11.51 0.20
N ARG A 593 -47.56 10.52 -0.20
CA ARG A 593 -48.50 10.64 -1.31
C ARG A 593 -49.56 11.71 -1.04
N ASP A 594 -50.14 11.71 0.14
CA ASP A 594 -51.14 12.69 0.57
C ASP A 594 -50.54 14.09 0.57
N TYR A 595 -49.32 14.25 1.10
CA TYR A 595 -48.63 15.54 1.05
C TYR A 595 -48.44 16.06 -0.38
N LEU A 596 -47.96 15.23 -1.32
CA LEU A 596 -47.84 15.61 -2.74
C LEU A 596 -49.18 16.06 -3.35
N SER A 597 -50.28 15.42 -2.96
CA SER A 597 -51.61 15.83 -3.42
C SER A 597 -51.98 17.24 -2.93
N THR A 598 -51.54 17.64 -1.73
CA THR A 598 -51.79 18.98 -1.17
C THR A 598 -50.98 20.09 -1.86
N THR A 599 -49.84 19.77 -2.45
CA THR A 599 -48.97 20.76 -3.09
C THR A 599 -49.28 20.99 -4.57
N GLN A 600 -50.27 20.27 -5.13
CA GLN A 600 -50.58 20.23 -6.58
C GLN A 600 -49.38 19.84 -7.45
N ASN A 601 -48.35 19.23 -6.87
CA ASN A 601 -47.21 18.71 -7.62
C ASN A 601 -47.65 17.47 -8.40
N THR A 602 -47.62 17.56 -9.73
CA THR A 602 -48.00 16.49 -10.64
C THR A 602 -46.81 15.90 -11.40
N THR A 603 -45.62 16.45 -11.20
CA THR A 603 -44.42 16.15 -11.98
C THR A 603 -43.47 15.21 -11.25
N THR A 604 -43.45 15.23 -9.91
CA THR A 604 -42.58 14.37 -9.12
C THR A 604 -43.14 12.94 -9.06
N ALA A 605 -42.37 11.96 -9.54
CA ALA A 605 -42.71 10.55 -9.44
C ALA A 605 -42.38 9.98 -8.05
N ILE A 606 -43.13 8.95 -7.64
CA ILE A 606 -42.90 8.24 -6.37
C ILE A 606 -42.51 6.79 -6.66
N LEU A 607 -41.34 6.38 -6.19
CA LEU A 607 -40.86 5.00 -6.16
C LEU A 607 -40.98 4.49 -4.73
N ALA A 608 -41.64 3.34 -4.56
CA ALA A 608 -41.76 2.69 -3.26
C ALA A 608 -40.64 1.65 -3.10
N ALA A 609 -39.90 1.71 -1.99
CA ALA A 609 -38.78 0.81 -1.72
C ALA A 609 -38.76 0.30 -0.26
N GLY A 610 -38.25 -0.91 -0.04
CA GLY A 610 -38.12 -1.50 1.29
C GLY A 610 -39.25 -2.44 1.69
N GLY A 611 -38.91 -3.65 2.16
CA GLY A 611 -39.89 -4.64 2.61
C GLY A 611 -40.80 -5.23 1.51
N ILE A 612 -40.56 -4.91 0.24
CA ILE A 612 -41.27 -5.49 -0.91
C ILE A 612 -40.50 -6.73 -1.35
N VAL A 613 -41.10 -7.91 -1.15
CA VAL A 613 -40.42 -9.20 -1.35
C VAL A 613 -41.06 -10.04 -2.45
N ASP A 614 -42.33 -9.77 -2.77
CA ASP A 614 -43.08 -10.49 -3.78
C ASP A 614 -44.17 -9.61 -4.42
N GLY A 615 -44.91 -10.17 -5.38
CA GLY A 615 -45.96 -9.46 -6.10
C GLY A 615 -47.08 -8.89 -5.21
N ARG A 616 -47.33 -9.44 -4.01
CA ARG A 616 -48.33 -8.87 -3.07
C ARG A 616 -47.84 -7.55 -2.51
N GLY A 617 -46.54 -7.47 -2.18
CA GLY A 617 -45.88 -6.23 -1.78
C GLY A 617 -45.93 -5.18 -2.88
N CYS A 618 -45.70 -5.56 -4.14
CA CYS A 618 -45.80 -4.65 -5.29
C CYS A 618 -47.23 -4.10 -5.44
N VAL A 619 -48.24 -4.96 -5.38
CA VAL A 619 -49.66 -4.54 -5.47
C VAL A 619 -50.02 -3.61 -4.31
N ALA A 620 -49.55 -3.90 -3.09
CA ALA A 620 -49.78 -3.03 -1.93
C ALA A 620 -49.13 -1.66 -2.13
N ALA A 621 -47.85 -1.60 -2.52
CA ALA A 621 -47.15 -0.35 -2.75
C ALA A 621 -47.79 0.51 -3.86
N LEU A 622 -48.20 -0.11 -4.98
CA LEU A 622 -48.92 0.58 -6.05
C LEU A 622 -50.29 1.09 -5.57
N GLY A 623 -51.02 0.27 -4.81
CA GLY A 623 -52.32 0.64 -4.24
C GLY A 623 -52.25 1.80 -3.24
N LEU A 624 -51.11 1.94 -2.54
CA LEU A 624 -50.84 3.03 -1.60
C LEU A 624 -50.29 4.30 -2.29
N GLY A 625 -50.16 4.30 -3.62
CA GLY A 625 -49.79 5.49 -4.40
C GLY A 625 -48.35 5.55 -4.90
N GLY A 626 -47.59 4.46 -4.82
CA GLY A 626 -46.33 4.31 -5.56
C GLY A 626 -46.59 4.17 -7.06
N TYR A 627 -45.72 4.75 -7.90
CA TYR A 627 -45.82 4.64 -9.37
C TYR A 627 -44.95 3.51 -9.92
N LEU A 628 -43.82 3.24 -9.28
CA LEU A 628 -42.86 2.22 -9.67
C LEU A 628 -42.34 1.49 -8.42
N VAL A 629 -42.10 0.20 -8.58
CA VAL A 629 -41.61 -0.69 -7.54
C VAL A 629 -40.43 -1.48 -8.12
N PRO A 630 -39.20 -1.28 -7.66
CA PRO A 630 -38.07 -2.09 -8.10
C PRO A 630 -38.26 -3.53 -7.59
N LEU A 631 -38.09 -4.50 -8.50
CA LEU A 631 -38.08 -5.94 -8.18
C LEU A 631 -36.71 -6.38 -7.68
#